data_AF-A0A6J1WY45-F1
#
_entry.id   AF-A0A6J1WY45-F1
#
_cell.length_a   1.000
_cell.length_b   1.000
_cell.length_c   1.000
_cell.angle_alpha   90.00
_cell.angle_beta   90.00
_cell.angle_gamma   90.00
#
_symmetry.space_group_name_H-M   'P 1'
#
loop_
_entity.id
_entity.type
_entity.pdbx_description
1 polymer ?
#
loop_
_entity_poly.entity_id
_entity_poly.type
_entity_poly.pdbx_seq_one_letter_code
_entity_poly.pdbx_strand_id
1 'polypeptide(L)'
;MIVYLLICLSLIKFNLAENIYEYKSYKDYKLYEVEGSNDILDSLLQKLKNFVELPYYETRDSKLEVLIAPDINSLFEQIISLYDLKTKVVVEDYSELIRLEKSGYRKNSAFSWTAYYDVDDVS
;
A
#
# COMPACT_ATOMS: atom_id res chain seq x y z
N MET A 1 -39.77 19.18 24.58
CA MET A 1 -38.50 18.53 25.00
C MET A 1 -38.23 17.22 24.24
N ILE A 2 -39.21 16.33 24.07
CA ILE A 2 -39.06 15.05 23.35
C ILE A 2 -38.77 15.19 21.84
N VAL A 3 -39.29 16.22 21.18
CA VAL A 3 -39.07 16.46 19.74
C VAL A 3 -37.61 16.80 19.42
N TYR A 4 -36.94 17.58 20.27
CA TYR A 4 -35.51 17.89 20.11
C TYR A 4 -34.61 16.66 20.31
N LEU A 5 -35.00 15.75 21.23
CA LEU A 5 -34.30 14.50 21.46
C LEU A 5 -34.37 13.58 20.23
N LEU A 6 -35.54 13.50 19.57
CA LEU A 6 -35.74 12.72 18.34
C LEU A 6 -34.97 13.30 17.14
N ILE A 7 -34.89 14.63 17.03
CA ILE A 7 -34.12 15.30 15.97
C ILE A 7 -32.61 15.03 16.15
N CYS A 8 -32.08 15.13 17.38
CA CYS A 8 -30.68 14.77 17.65
C CYS A 8 -30.39 13.29 17.34
N LEU A 9 -31.30 12.38 17.68
CA LEU A 9 -31.15 10.96 17.36
C LEU A 9 -31.18 10.68 15.85
N SER A 10 -31.93 11.46 15.05
CA SER A 10 -31.92 11.33 13.59
C SER A 10 -30.63 11.85 12.93
N LEU A 11 -30.02 12.90 13.49
CA LEU A 11 -28.75 13.45 12.98
C LEU A 11 -27.55 12.53 13.25
N ILE A 12 -27.57 11.79 14.36
CA ILE A 12 -26.51 10.81 14.68
C ILE A 12 -26.54 9.62 13.71
N LYS A 13 -27.73 9.20 13.24
CA LYS A 13 -27.86 8.07 12.31
C LYS A 13 -27.46 8.40 10.87
N PHE A 14 -27.42 9.68 10.50
CA PHE A 14 -27.07 10.09 9.13
C PHE A 14 -25.56 10.09 8.84
N ASN A 15 -24.71 9.90 9.86
CA ASN A 15 -23.25 9.88 9.70
C ASN A 15 -22.66 8.46 9.59
N LEU A 16 -23.49 7.41 9.48
CA LEU A 16 -23.02 6.01 9.54
C LEU A 16 -23.29 5.19 8.27
N ALA A 17 -23.47 5.84 7.13
CA ALA A 17 -23.68 5.17 5.85
C ALA A 17 -22.87 5.81 4.72
N GLU A 18 -21.56 5.93 4.93
CA GLU A 18 -20.62 6.02 3.83
C GLU A 18 -19.68 4.81 3.95
N ASN A 19 -20.07 3.71 3.29
CA ASN A 19 -19.14 2.65 2.94
C ASN A 19 -18.27 3.18 1.78
N ILE A 20 -17.48 4.22 2.07
CA ILE A 20 -16.38 4.60 1.21
C ILE A 20 -15.34 3.52 1.47
N TYR A 21 -15.07 2.67 0.48
CA TYR A 21 -13.84 1.89 0.48
C TYR A 21 -12.70 2.85 0.76
N GLU A 22 -12.17 2.84 1.98
CA GLU A 22 -11.14 3.78 2.40
C GLU A 22 -9.93 3.54 1.51
N TYR A 23 -9.68 4.50 0.61
CA TYR A 23 -8.60 4.40 -0.34
C TYR A 23 -7.28 4.44 0.43
N LYS A 24 -6.57 3.30 0.46
CA LYS A 24 -5.24 3.25 1.07
C LYS A 24 -4.28 4.11 0.24
N SER A 25 -3.77 5.17 0.87
CA SER A 25 -2.96 6.18 0.17
C SER A 25 -1.58 5.67 -0.25
N TYR A 26 -1.04 4.68 0.46
CA TYR A 26 0.36 4.22 0.34
C TYR A 26 1.39 5.34 0.44
N LYS A 27 1.01 6.46 1.07
CA LYS A 27 1.89 7.60 1.26
C LYS A 27 3.07 7.21 2.15
N ASP A 28 4.28 7.57 1.72
CA ASP A 28 5.54 7.29 2.41
C ASP A 28 5.85 5.79 2.55
N TYR A 29 5.13 4.91 1.84
CA TYR A 29 5.52 3.51 1.71
C TYR A 29 6.72 3.41 0.78
N LYS A 30 7.70 2.61 1.19
CA LYS A 30 8.94 2.40 0.44
C LYS A 30 9.01 1.00 -0.12
N LEU A 31 9.38 0.89 -1.40
CA LEU A 31 9.71 -0.39 -2.00
C LEU A 31 11.22 -0.61 -1.86
N TYR A 32 11.60 -1.68 -1.14
CA TYR A 32 12.99 -2.09 -0.97
C TYR A 32 13.30 -3.30 -1.84
N GLU A 33 14.51 -3.32 -2.38
CA GLU A 33 15.17 -4.52 -2.88
C GLU A 33 16.22 -4.94 -1.86
N VAL A 34 16.18 -6.19 -1.42
CA VAL A 34 17.11 -6.80 -0.45
C VAL A 34 17.85 -7.94 -1.13
N GLU A 35 19.17 -7.93 -1.10
CA GLU A 35 20.01 -9.00 -1.65
C GLU A 35 20.51 -9.92 -0.53
N GLY A 36 20.36 -11.24 -0.71
CA GLY A 36 20.78 -12.24 0.27
C GLY A 36 20.55 -13.66 -0.22
N SER A 37 21.06 -14.66 0.51
CA SER A 37 20.73 -16.05 0.18
C SER A 37 19.25 -16.33 0.46
N ASN A 38 18.64 -17.23 -0.32
CA ASN A 38 17.22 -17.55 -0.21
C ASN A 38 16.79 -17.91 1.24
N ASP A 39 17.60 -18.70 1.96
CA ASP A 39 17.29 -19.08 3.35
C ASP A 39 17.23 -17.87 4.30
N ILE A 40 18.10 -16.88 4.09
CA ILE A 40 18.12 -15.65 4.90
C ILE A 40 16.94 -14.76 4.52
N LEU A 41 16.63 -14.63 3.23
CA LEU A 41 15.49 -13.85 2.75
C LEU A 41 14.15 -14.44 3.23
N ASP A 42 14.02 -15.77 3.24
CA ASP A 42 12.85 -16.46 3.78
C ASP A 42 12.71 -16.23 5.29
N SER A 43 13.83 -16.25 6.01
CA SER A 43 13.87 -15.95 7.45
C SER A 43 13.47 -14.50 7.75
N LEU A 44 13.96 -13.55 6.95
CA LEU A 44 13.59 -12.13 7.01
C LEU A 44 12.08 -11.96 6.78
N LEU A 45 11.55 -12.56 5.71
CA LEU A 45 10.15 -12.47 5.35
C LEU A 45 9.23 -13.04 6.44
N GLN A 46 9.59 -14.20 7.01
CA GLN A 46 8.85 -14.79 8.13
C GLN A 46 8.86 -13.87 9.35
N LYS A 47 10.00 -13.27 9.68
CA LYS A 47 10.09 -12.30 10.77
C LYS A 47 9.19 -11.09 10.54
N LEU A 48 9.25 -10.48 9.36
CA LEU A 48 8.41 -9.32 9.03
C LEU A 48 6.91 -9.64 9.13
N LYS A 49 6.49 -10.80 8.61
CA LYS A 49 5.10 -11.28 8.68
C LYS A 49 4.60 -11.50 10.12
N ASN A 50 5.49 -11.77 11.08
CA ASN A 50 5.11 -11.89 12.49
C ASN A 50 4.81 -10.54 13.15
N PHE A 51 5.32 -9.43 12.59
CA PHE A 51 5.09 -8.09 13.14
C PHE A 51 3.91 -7.38 12.46
N VAL A 52 3.74 -7.59 11.15
CA VAL A 52 2.81 -6.80 10.33
C VAL A 52 2.41 -7.54 9.07
N GLU A 53 1.20 -7.26 8.58
CA GLU A 53 0.78 -7.67 7.24
C GLU A 53 1.53 -6.86 6.18
N LEU A 54 2.29 -7.56 5.33
CA LEU A 54 3.03 -6.96 4.24
C LEU A 54 2.10 -6.76 3.03
N PRO A 55 1.93 -5.53 2.52
CA PRO A 55 1.03 -5.30 1.38
C PRO A 55 1.53 -5.94 0.08
N TYR A 56 2.86 -6.05 -0.08
CA TYR A 56 3.49 -6.66 -1.24
C TYR A 56 4.88 -7.19 -0.88
N TYR A 57 5.21 -8.35 -1.43
CA TYR A 57 6.56 -8.89 -1.47
C TYR A 57 6.71 -9.88 -2.62
N GLU A 58 7.90 -9.99 -3.19
CA GLU A 58 8.27 -10.98 -4.20
C GLU A 58 9.73 -11.39 -4.02
N THR A 59 10.00 -12.70 -4.06
CA THR A 59 11.36 -13.24 -4.03
C THR A 59 11.72 -13.78 -5.40
N ARG A 60 12.84 -13.30 -5.97
CA ARG A 60 13.37 -13.74 -7.27
C ARG A 60 14.90 -13.68 -7.26
N ASP A 61 15.55 -14.73 -7.73
CA ASP A 61 17.01 -14.75 -7.98
C ASP A 61 17.88 -14.20 -6.82
N SER A 62 17.65 -14.67 -5.58
CA SER A 62 18.38 -14.20 -4.38
C SER A 62 18.15 -12.71 -4.06
N LYS A 63 17.03 -12.16 -4.51
CA LYS A 63 16.53 -10.82 -4.20
C LYS A 63 15.12 -10.90 -3.66
N LEU A 64 14.83 -10.04 -2.68
CA LEU A 64 13.50 -9.82 -2.14
C LEU A 64 13.11 -8.38 -2.43
N GLU A 65 12.04 -8.19 -3.20
CA GLU A 65 11.33 -6.92 -3.27
C GLU A 65 10.24 -6.92 -2.20
N VAL A 66 10.17 -5.87 -1.38
CA VAL A 66 9.18 -5.77 -0.30
C VAL A 66 8.71 -4.34 -0.09
N LEU A 67 7.40 -4.15 0.00
CA LEU A 67 6.78 -2.86 0.26
C LEU A 67 6.60 -2.67 1.76
N ILE A 68 7.27 -1.66 2.31
CA ILE A 68 7.38 -1.40 3.74
C ILE A 68 6.62 -0.12 4.10
N ALA A 69 5.77 -0.22 5.11
CA ALA A 69 5.00 0.90 5.64
C ALA A 69 5.88 1.85 6.48
N PRO A 70 5.59 3.16 6.53
CA PRO A 70 6.44 4.15 7.19
C PRO A 70 6.62 3.89 8.70
N ASP A 71 5.58 3.38 9.36
CA ASP A 71 5.52 3.03 10.77
C ASP A 71 6.43 1.85 11.16
N ILE A 72 6.73 0.95 10.23
CA ILE A 72 7.64 -0.19 10.46
C ILE A 72 9.01 -0.01 9.81
N ASN A 73 9.24 1.09 9.08
CA ASN A 73 10.46 1.29 8.30
C ASN A 73 11.73 1.20 9.17
N SER A 74 11.70 1.81 10.35
CA SER A 74 12.84 1.74 11.28
C SER A 74 13.09 0.33 11.80
N LEU A 75 12.04 -0.46 12.05
CA LEU A 75 12.19 -1.86 12.45
C LEU A 75 12.79 -2.69 11.31
N PHE A 76 12.32 -2.47 10.08
CA PHE A 76 12.87 -3.12 8.90
C PHE A 76 14.37 -2.84 8.75
N GLU A 77 14.79 -1.57 8.82
CA GLU A 77 16.22 -1.18 8.74
C GLU A 77 17.08 -1.83 9.83
N GLN A 78 16.56 -1.92 11.06
CA GLN A 78 17.24 -2.62 12.15
C GLN A 78 17.43 -4.11 11.87
N ILE A 79 16.40 -4.78 11.34
CA ILE A 79 16.47 -6.20 10.98
C ILE A 79 17.49 -6.39 9.85
N ILE A 80 17.44 -5.55 8.81
CA ILE A 80 18.40 -5.58 7.71
C ILE A 80 19.85 -5.46 8.21
N SER A 81 20.10 -4.51 9.12
CA SER A 81 21.42 -4.34 9.72
C SER A 81 21.84 -5.53 10.58
N LEU A 82 20.91 -6.18 11.30
CA LEU A 82 21.20 -7.36 12.12
C LEU A 82 21.65 -8.56 11.27
N TYR A 83 21.08 -8.70 10.08
CA TYR A 83 21.41 -9.77 9.14
C TYR A 83 22.58 -9.43 8.20
N ASP A 84 23.15 -8.22 8.31
CA ASP A 84 24.20 -7.71 7.41
C ASP A 84 23.80 -7.80 5.92
N LEU A 85 22.53 -7.50 5.62
CA LEU A 85 21.97 -7.58 4.28
C LEU A 85 22.18 -6.29 3.50
N LYS A 86 22.44 -6.42 2.21
CA LYS A 86 22.49 -5.28 1.29
C LYS A 86 21.08 -4.90 0.90
N THR A 87 20.77 -3.61 0.98
CA THR A 87 19.46 -3.10 0.59
C THR A 87 19.56 -1.86 -0.27
N LYS A 88 18.55 -1.67 -1.11
CA LYS A 88 18.38 -0.52 -1.98
C LYS A 88 16.92 -0.10 -1.93
N VAL A 89 16.66 1.20 -1.78
CA VAL A 89 15.33 1.76 -2.01
C VAL A 89 15.09 1.84 -3.52
N VAL A 90 14.06 1.15 -4.01
CA VAL A 90 13.62 1.19 -5.41
C VAL A 90 12.61 2.32 -5.62
N VAL A 91 11.72 2.52 -4.64
CA VAL A 91 10.71 3.60 -4.65
C VAL A 91 10.64 4.23 -3.26
N GLU A 92 10.83 5.55 -3.18
CA GLU A 92 10.86 6.31 -1.91
C GLU A 92 9.45 6.64 -1.38
N ASP A 93 8.49 6.88 -2.28
CA ASP A 93 7.08 7.08 -1.95
C ASP A 93 6.22 6.40 -3.01
N TYR A 94 5.63 5.26 -2.64
CA TYR A 94 4.82 4.46 -3.55
C TYR A 94 3.54 5.19 -4.00
N SER A 95 3.06 6.16 -3.23
CA SER A 95 1.88 6.95 -3.61
C SER A 95 2.11 7.80 -4.86
N GLU A 96 3.36 8.21 -5.12
CA GLU A 96 3.72 8.96 -6.33
C GLU A 96 3.62 8.10 -7.58
N LEU A 97 3.95 6.81 -7.49
CA LEU A 97 3.77 5.86 -8.59
C LEU A 97 2.28 5.72 -8.93
N ILE A 98 1.43 5.54 -7.92
CA ILE A 98 -0.02 5.46 -8.12
C ILE A 98 -0.59 6.77 -8.69
N ARG A 99 -0.09 7.92 -8.23
CA ARG A 99 -0.48 9.24 -8.74
C ARG A 99 -0.12 9.39 -10.22
N LEU A 100 1.08 8.96 -10.62
CA LEU A 100 1.53 9.00 -12.01
C LEU A 100 0.67 8.12 -12.91
N GLU A 101 0.35 6.89 -12.48
CA GLU A 101 -0.54 5.99 -13.20
C GLU A 101 -1.93 6.60 -13.42
N LYS A 102 -2.53 7.17 -12.36
CA LYS A 102 -3.84 7.83 -12.44
C LYS A 102 -3.82 9.06 -13.35
N SER A 103 -2.74 9.82 -13.38
CA SER A 103 -2.63 10.99 -14.27
C SER A 103 -2.61 10.64 -15.76
N GLY A 104 -2.26 9.38 -16.10
CA GLY A 104 -2.36 8.85 -17.45
C GLY A 104 -3.79 8.57 -17.92
N TYR A 105 -4.76 8.54 -17.01
CA TYR A 105 -6.17 8.33 -17.29
C TYR A 105 -6.76 9.58 -17.97
N ARG A 106 -6.83 9.57 -19.31
CA ARG A 106 -7.36 10.67 -20.11
C ARG A 106 -8.88 10.55 -20.21
N LYS A 107 -9.58 11.36 -19.41
CA LYS A 107 -11.06 11.44 -19.31
C LYS A 107 -11.81 11.72 -20.63
N ASN A 108 -11.12 12.09 -21.72
CA ASN A 108 -11.72 12.51 -23.00
C ASN A 108 -11.04 11.91 -24.25
N SER A 109 -10.22 10.85 -24.13
CA SER A 109 -9.68 10.16 -25.32
C SER A 109 -10.57 9.00 -25.72
N ALA A 110 -10.69 8.75 -27.03
CA ALA A 110 -11.23 7.50 -27.55
C ALA A 110 -10.55 6.29 -26.88
N PHE A 111 -11.25 5.15 -26.84
CA PHE A 111 -10.72 3.90 -26.31
C PHE A 111 -9.31 3.58 -26.85
N SER A 112 -8.43 3.13 -25.97
CA SER A 112 -7.03 2.83 -26.23
C SER A 112 -6.62 1.54 -25.53
N TRP A 113 -6.00 0.63 -26.27
CA TRP A 113 -5.48 -0.63 -25.71
C TRP A 113 -4.32 -0.46 -24.72
N THR A 114 -3.78 0.74 -24.58
CA THR A 114 -2.61 1.03 -23.73
C THR A 114 -2.95 1.87 -22.49
N ALA A 115 -4.23 1.95 -22.12
CA ALA A 115 -4.69 2.67 -20.94
C ALA A 115 -5.35 1.72 -19.94
N TYR A 116 -5.25 2.07 -18.65
CA TYR A 116 -6.05 1.45 -17.60
C TYR A 116 -7.43 2.11 -17.57
N TYR A 117 -8.46 1.30 -17.35
CA TYR A 117 -9.86 1.72 -17.32
C TYR A 117 -10.50 1.27 -16.01
N ASP A 118 -11.46 2.06 -15.53
CA ASP A 118 -12.32 1.58 -14.44
C ASP A 118 -13.23 0.47 -14.97
N VAL A 119 -13.71 -0.41 -14.09
CA VAL A 119 -14.55 -1.56 -14.50
C VAL A 119 -15.81 -1.11 -15.24
N ASP A 120 -16.37 0.03 -14.85
CA ASP A 120 -17.56 0.62 -15.46
C ASP A 120 -17.29 1.19 -16.87
N ASP A 121 -16.03 1.41 -17.27
CA ASP A 121 -15.68 1.94 -18.59
C ASP A 121 -15.56 0.84 -19.67
N VAL A 122 -15.46 -0.44 -19.27
CA VAL A 122 -15.24 -1.59 -20.17
C VAL A 122 -16.46 -2.49 -20.34
N SER A 123 -17.60 -2.11 -19.75
CA SER A 123 -18.87 -2.85 -19.82
C SER A 123 -19.71 -2.56 -21.06
#